data_AF-A0A0G1XMD7-F1
#
_entry.id   AF-A0A0G1XMD7-F1
#
_cell.length_a   1.000
_cell.length_b   1.000
_cell.length_c   1.000
_cell.angle_alpha   90.00
_cell.angle_beta   90.00
_cell.angle_gamma   90.00
#
_symmetry.space_group_name_H-M   'P 1'
#
loop_
_entity.id
_entity.type
_entity.pdbx_description
1 polymer ?
#
loop_
_entity_poly.entity_id
_entity_poly.type
_entity_poly.pdbx_seq_one_letter_code
_entity_poly.pdbx_strand_id
1 'polypeptide(L)'
;MEWLRQWTNRQGQSLVELLVALGLAAVLIPAFMAGIMASREGRAQQEQRLSATASWREAVEAVRAVRNKGWTSFAVNGTYHPVVATGNWQLATGAETTAEGFTRSVVISDYLRNSTVDPSTKNVMVTVSWSTPLANSVTSTLVLTRYLDNLVYTETTQAQLDAGVKTGTAVTNTAGGEVVLGAGGQGDWCNP
;
A
#
# COMPACT_ATOMS: atom_id res chain seq x y z
N MET A 1 51.76 -11.44 -48.95
CA MET A 1 50.67 -12.04 -48.14
C MET A 1 49.60 -12.57 -49.07
N GLU A 2 49.89 -13.70 -49.71
CA GLU A 2 49.06 -14.33 -50.77
C GLU A 2 48.23 -15.51 -50.24
N TRP A 3 47.71 -15.42 -49.01
CA TRP A 3 46.95 -16.52 -48.39
C TRP A 3 45.43 -16.41 -48.58
N LEU A 4 44.94 -15.46 -49.38
CA LEU A 4 43.49 -15.20 -49.57
C LEU A 4 42.91 -15.61 -50.93
N ARG A 5 43.61 -16.41 -51.76
CA ARG A 5 43.07 -16.82 -53.06
C ARG A 5 43.37 -18.27 -53.37
N GLN A 6 42.47 -19.16 -52.96
CA GLN A 6 42.13 -20.40 -53.67
C GLN A 6 40.89 -21.09 -53.04
N TRP A 7 39.73 -20.42 -53.07
CA TRP A 7 38.46 -21.11 -52.96
C TRP A 7 38.18 -21.78 -54.31
N THR A 8 38.65 -23.02 -54.46
CA THR A 8 38.41 -23.79 -55.67
C THR A 8 36.94 -24.17 -55.73
N ASN A 9 36.22 -23.69 -56.75
CA ASN A 9 34.82 -24.00 -57.00
C ASN A 9 34.69 -25.47 -57.45
N ARG A 10 34.64 -26.38 -56.48
CA ARG A 10 34.37 -27.80 -56.73
C ARG A 10 32.87 -27.98 -56.91
N GLN A 11 32.47 -28.49 -58.07
CA GLN A 11 31.08 -28.84 -58.36
C GLN A 11 30.56 -29.77 -57.24
N GLY A 12 29.58 -29.31 -56.46
CA GLY A 12 29.02 -30.02 -55.31
C GLY A 12 29.36 -29.44 -53.93
N GLN A 13 30.37 -28.56 -53.79
CA GLN A 13 30.68 -27.92 -52.50
C GLN A 13 29.55 -26.99 -52.04
N SER A 14 28.91 -26.27 -52.95
CA SER A 14 27.78 -25.38 -52.63
C SER A 14 26.58 -26.15 -52.05
N LEU A 15 26.36 -27.40 -52.48
CA LEU A 15 25.30 -28.25 -51.96
C LEU A 15 25.60 -28.68 -50.52
N VAL A 16 26.85 -29.05 -50.23
CA VAL A 16 27.29 -29.42 -48.88
C VAL A 16 27.22 -28.21 -47.93
N GLU A 17 27.67 -27.05 -48.39
CA GLU A 17 27.61 -25.81 -47.61
C GLU A 17 26.16 -25.39 -47.31
N LEU A 18 25.26 -25.53 -48.28
CA LEU A 18 23.83 -25.28 -48.09
C LEU A 18 23.21 -26.26 -47.08
N LEU A 19 23.54 -27.55 -47.15
CA LEU A 19 23.04 -28.55 -46.20
C LEU A 19 23.53 -28.29 -44.77
N VAL A 20 24.81 -27.91 -44.61
CA VAL A 20 25.37 -27.55 -43.31
C VAL A 20 24.73 -26.26 -42.78
N ALA A 21 24.55 -25.25 -43.63
CA ALA A 21 23.89 -24.00 -43.25
C ALA A 21 22.42 -24.22 -42.83
N LEU A 22 21.68 -25.06 -43.55
CA LEU A 22 20.31 -25.44 -43.21
C LEU A 22 20.26 -26.25 -41.91
N GLY A 23 21.21 -27.18 -41.71
CA GLY A 23 21.32 -27.95 -40.46
C GLY A 23 21.63 -27.07 -39.25
N LEU A 24 22.55 -26.12 -39.38
CA LEU A 24 22.85 -25.13 -38.34
C LEU A 24 21.65 -24.20 -38.08
N ALA A 25 21.01 -23.70 -39.14
CA ALA A 25 19.82 -22.86 -39.03
C ALA A 25 18.67 -23.60 -38.32
N ALA A 26 18.45 -24.88 -38.62
CA ALA A 26 17.40 -25.69 -37.99
C ALA A 26 17.60 -25.83 -36.47
N VAL A 27 18.84 -25.85 -35.99
CA VAL A 27 19.15 -25.92 -34.54
C VAL A 27 19.08 -24.54 -33.89
N LEU A 28 19.55 -23.49 -34.57
CA LEU A 28 19.68 -22.15 -33.99
C LEU A 28 18.38 -21.35 -33.98
N ILE A 29 17.58 -21.41 -35.05
CA ILE A 29 16.35 -20.60 -35.19
C ILE A 29 15.38 -20.81 -34.02
N PRO A 30 15.08 -22.04 -33.56
CA PRO A 30 14.15 -22.25 -32.44
C PRO A 30 14.62 -21.56 -31.14
N ALA A 31 15.92 -21.63 -30.83
CA ALA A 31 16.48 -21.00 -29.64
C ALA A 31 16.40 -19.46 -29.70
N PHE A 32 16.66 -18.86 -30.87
CA PHE A 32 16.48 -17.43 -31.07
C PHE A 32 15.02 -16.98 -30.94
N MET A 33 14.08 -17.75 -31.51
CA MET A 33 12.65 -17.45 -31.38
C MET A 33 12.18 -17.51 -29.91
N ALA A 34 12.60 -18.53 -29.17
CA ALA A 34 12.32 -18.64 -27.74
C ALA A 34 12.86 -17.42 -26.96
N GLY A 35 14.08 -16.98 -27.25
CA GLY A 35 14.68 -15.78 -26.64
C GLY A 35 13.89 -14.50 -26.93
N ILE A 36 13.41 -14.30 -28.16
CA ILE A 36 12.59 -13.14 -28.53
C ILE A 36 11.23 -13.17 -27.81
N MET A 37 10.58 -14.35 -27.73
CA MET A 37 9.30 -14.50 -27.02
C MET A 37 9.46 -14.20 -25.53
N ALA A 38 10.47 -14.79 -24.88
CA ALA A 38 10.76 -14.53 -23.47
C ALA A 38 11.06 -13.05 -23.20
N SER A 39 11.77 -12.37 -24.12
CA SER A 39 12.05 -10.93 -24.00
C SER A 39 10.78 -10.08 -24.09
N ARG A 40 9.86 -10.41 -25.01
CA ARG A 40 8.58 -9.70 -25.16
C ARG A 40 7.69 -9.87 -23.93
N GLU A 41 7.57 -11.09 -23.43
CA GLU A 41 6.80 -11.37 -22.22
C GLU A 41 7.39 -10.66 -21.00
N GLY A 42 8.72 -10.68 -20.84
CA GLY A 42 9.40 -9.99 -19.75
C GLY A 42 9.14 -8.48 -19.71
N ARG A 43 9.13 -7.81 -20.88
CA ARG A 43 8.80 -6.38 -20.97
C ARG A 43 7.36 -6.09 -20.57
N ALA A 44 6.39 -6.83 -21.11
CA ALA A 44 4.98 -6.65 -20.78
C ALA A 44 4.71 -6.87 -19.28
N GLN A 45 5.37 -7.85 -18.66
CA GLN A 45 5.29 -8.06 -17.20
C GLN A 45 5.87 -6.89 -16.41
N GLN A 46 7.00 -6.34 -16.85
CA GLN A 46 7.65 -5.24 -16.17
C GLN A 46 6.80 -3.97 -16.22
N GLU A 47 6.19 -3.67 -17.37
CA GLU A 47 5.25 -2.55 -17.53
C GLU A 47 4.03 -2.72 -16.63
N GLN A 48 3.43 -3.91 -16.61
CA GLN A 48 2.29 -4.21 -15.76
C GLN A 48 2.63 -4.03 -14.28
N ARG A 49 3.78 -4.54 -13.84
CA ARG A 49 4.24 -4.40 -12.45
C ARG A 49 4.56 -2.95 -12.09
N LEU A 50 5.10 -2.16 -13.01
CA LEU A 50 5.38 -0.75 -12.78
C LEU A 50 4.08 0.03 -12.56
N SER A 51 3.09 -0.17 -13.43
CA SER A 51 1.78 0.48 -13.31
C SER A 51 1.03 0.02 -12.05
N ALA A 52 1.04 -1.29 -11.76
CA ALA A 52 0.47 -1.83 -10.52
C ALA A 52 1.14 -1.23 -9.27
N THR A 53 2.46 -1.03 -9.30
CA THR A 53 3.19 -0.42 -8.18
C THR A 53 2.83 1.05 -8.01
N ALA A 54 2.61 1.79 -9.09
CA ALA A 54 2.14 3.18 -9.03
C ALA A 54 0.73 3.26 -8.41
N SER A 55 -0.18 2.41 -8.87
CA SER A 55 -1.55 2.32 -8.34
C SER A 55 -1.58 1.86 -6.88
N TRP A 56 -0.67 0.95 -6.50
CA TRP A 56 -0.47 0.54 -5.12
C TRP A 56 0.02 1.68 -4.24
N ARG A 57 1.01 2.49 -4.69
CA ARG A 57 1.49 3.66 -3.96
C ARG A 57 0.39 4.70 -3.76
N GLU A 58 -0.40 4.96 -4.79
CA GLU A 58 -1.56 5.85 -4.70
C GLU A 58 -2.53 5.36 -3.62
N ALA A 59 -2.87 4.07 -3.62
CA ALA A 59 -3.75 3.49 -2.60
C ALA A 59 -3.18 3.63 -1.18
N VAL A 60 -1.86 3.43 -1.00
CA VAL A 60 -1.18 3.65 0.30
C VAL A 60 -1.30 5.11 0.76
N GLU A 61 -1.11 6.08 -0.14
CA GLU A 61 -1.26 7.50 0.19
C GLU A 61 -2.72 7.88 0.47
N ALA A 62 -3.67 7.33 -0.29
CA ALA A 62 -5.10 7.53 -0.04
C ALA A 62 -5.49 7.04 1.36
N VAL A 63 -5.01 5.86 1.77
CA VAL A 63 -5.21 5.32 3.12
C VAL A 63 -4.64 6.27 4.18
N ARG A 64 -3.43 6.81 3.98
CA ARG A 64 -2.81 7.77 4.91
C ARG A 64 -3.61 9.08 4.99
N ALA A 65 -4.08 9.58 3.85
CA ALA A 65 -4.90 10.79 3.79
C ALA A 65 -6.23 10.61 4.54
N VAL A 66 -6.91 9.48 4.36
CA VAL A 66 -8.16 9.14 5.05
C VAL A 66 -7.93 9.02 6.56
N ARG A 67 -6.86 8.32 6.99
CA ARG A 67 -6.46 8.24 8.39
C ARG A 67 -6.21 9.63 9.00
N ASN A 68 -5.52 10.52 8.28
CA ASN A 68 -5.20 11.86 8.76
C ASN A 68 -6.46 12.72 8.97
N LYS A 69 -7.53 12.46 8.19
CA LYS A 69 -8.79 13.19 8.28
C LYS A 69 -9.61 12.82 9.53
N GLY A 70 -9.57 11.57 9.97
CA GLY A 70 -10.37 11.14 11.12
C GLY A 70 -10.17 9.66 11.47
N TRP A 71 -9.98 9.36 12.75
CA TRP A 71 -9.64 8.02 13.23
C TRP A 71 -10.90 7.18 13.38
N THR A 72 -11.99 7.77 13.86
CA THR A 72 -13.27 7.07 14.06
C THR A 72 -13.84 6.52 12.76
N SER A 73 -13.74 7.28 11.65
CA SER A 73 -14.16 6.83 10.33
C SER A 73 -13.17 5.85 9.69
N PHE A 74 -11.87 6.01 9.94
CA PHE A 74 -10.82 5.14 9.39
C PHE A 74 -10.72 3.79 10.12
N ALA A 75 -10.88 3.76 11.45
CA ALA A 75 -10.62 2.61 12.30
C ALA A 75 -11.74 1.53 12.29
N VAL A 76 -12.54 1.51 11.22
CA VAL A 76 -13.60 0.53 11.01
C VAL A 76 -13.03 -0.64 10.21
N ASN A 77 -13.07 -1.83 10.80
CA ASN A 77 -12.57 -3.03 10.13
C ASN A 77 -13.41 -3.34 8.89
N GLY A 78 -12.76 -3.81 7.83
CA GLY A 78 -13.44 -4.15 6.58
C GLY A 78 -12.51 -4.13 5.38
N THR A 79 -13.09 -4.41 4.22
CA THR A 79 -12.44 -4.30 2.93
C THR A 79 -12.95 -3.07 2.21
N TYR A 80 -12.02 -2.29 1.66
CA TYR A 80 -12.28 -1.01 1.04
C TYR A 80 -11.42 -0.81 -0.21
N HIS A 81 -11.73 0.24 -0.97
CA HIS A 81 -10.91 0.74 -2.06
C HIS A 81 -10.89 2.28 -2.05
N PRO A 82 -9.79 2.90 -2.50
CA PRO A 82 -9.65 4.35 -2.51
C PRO A 82 -10.48 4.99 -3.62
N VAL A 83 -11.25 6.02 -3.28
CA VAL A 83 -11.99 6.86 -4.23
C VAL A 83 -11.73 8.33 -3.93
N VAL A 84 -11.77 9.16 -4.98
CA VAL A 84 -11.76 10.63 -4.81
C VAL A 84 -13.19 11.13 -4.88
N ALA A 85 -13.68 11.70 -3.79
CA ALA A 85 -14.98 12.36 -3.74
C ALA A 85 -14.80 13.79 -3.25
N THR A 86 -15.32 14.75 -4.02
CA THR A 86 -15.27 16.18 -3.67
C THR A 86 -13.84 16.67 -3.38
N GLY A 87 -12.89 16.25 -4.24
CA GLY A 87 -11.48 16.63 -4.12
C GLY A 87 -10.70 16.00 -2.96
N ASN A 88 -11.29 15.04 -2.24
CA ASN A 88 -10.66 14.38 -1.09
C ASN A 88 -10.63 12.86 -1.28
N TRP A 89 -9.59 12.23 -0.73
CA TRP A 89 -9.54 10.77 -0.62
C TRP A 89 -10.59 10.25 0.38
N GLN A 90 -11.28 9.18 -0.02
CA GLN A 90 -12.23 8.42 0.78
C GLN A 90 -12.01 6.92 0.53
N LEU A 91 -12.48 6.09 1.46
CA LEU A 91 -12.49 4.64 1.32
C LEU A 91 -13.93 4.17 1.10
N ALA A 92 -14.23 3.67 -0.09
CA ALA A 92 -15.50 3.02 -0.39
C ALA A 92 -15.42 1.52 -0.08
N THR A 93 -16.56 0.88 0.22
CA THR A 93 -16.59 -0.52 0.64
C THR A 93 -16.32 -1.48 -0.53
N GLY A 94 -15.68 -2.61 -0.22
CA GLY A 94 -15.33 -3.65 -1.18
C GLY A 94 -14.02 -3.39 -1.93
N ALA A 95 -13.65 -4.35 -2.80
CA ALA A 95 -12.55 -4.18 -3.75
C ALA A 95 -13.07 -3.55 -5.05
N GLU A 96 -12.19 -2.89 -5.78
CA GLU A 96 -12.51 -2.32 -7.10
C GLU A 96 -11.66 -2.95 -8.20
N THR A 97 -12.15 -2.87 -9.43
CA THR A 97 -11.34 -3.09 -10.63
C THR A 97 -11.11 -1.75 -11.31
N THR A 98 -9.85 -1.35 -11.46
CA THR A 98 -9.48 -0.09 -12.11
C THR A 98 -9.68 -0.17 -13.62
N ALA A 99 -9.70 0.99 -14.29
CA ALA A 99 -9.81 1.06 -15.74
C ALA A 99 -8.65 0.34 -16.46
N GLU A 100 -7.48 0.25 -15.82
CA GLU A 100 -6.31 -0.47 -16.33
C GLU A 100 -6.36 -1.99 -16.07
N GLY A 101 -7.45 -2.50 -15.48
CA GLY A 101 -7.65 -3.94 -15.23
C GLY A 101 -6.98 -4.46 -13.95
N PHE A 102 -6.55 -3.59 -13.04
CA PHE A 102 -6.04 -4.00 -11.73
C PHE A 102 -7.20 -4.20 -10.75
N THR A 103 -7.09 -5.18 -9.86
CA THR A 103 -7.98 -5.29 -8.70
C THR A 103 -7.30 -4.67 -7.48
N ARG A 104 -7.89 -3.63 -6.91
CA ARG A 104 -7.37 -2.95 -5.70
C ARG A 104 -8.22 -3.28 -4.49
N SER A 105 -7.56 -3.53 -3.37
CA SER A 105 -8.19 -3.83 -2.09
C SER A 105 -7.36 -3.30 -0.94
N VAL A 106 -8.04 -2.72 0.04
CA VAL A 106 -7.51 -2.23 1.30
C VAL A 106 -8.26 -2.94 2.42
N VAL A 107 -7.58 -3.81 3.14
CA VAL A 107 -8.17 -4.52 4.27
C VAL A 107 -7.69 -3.87 5.56
N ILE A 108 -8.62 -3.32 6.33
CA ILE A 108 -8.37 -2.75 7.66
C ILE A 108 -8.79 -3.78 8.71
N SER A 109 -7.90 -4.09 9.63
CA SER A 109 -8.14 -5.03 10.72
C SER A 109 -7.51 -4.56 12.04
N ASP A 110 -7.98 -5.15 13.14
CA ASP A 110 -7.45 -4.85 14.46
C ASP A 110 -5.98 -5.24 14.60
N TYR A 111 -5.23 -4.41 15.32
CA TYR A 111 -3.91 -4.75 15.80
C TYR A 111 -4.03 -5.31 17.22
N LEU A 112 -3.39 -6.47 17.46
CA LEU A 112 -3.39 -7.12 18.76
C LEU A 112 -2.06 -6.84 19.48
N ARG A 113 -2.12 -6.25 20.67
CA ARG A 113 -1.00 -6.11 21.59
C ARG A 113 -1.21 -7.08 22.75
N ASN A 114 -0.36 -8.11 22.86
CA ASN A 114 -0.50 -9.16 23.89
C ASN A 114 -1.92 -9.75 23.95
N SER A 115 -2.47 -10.14 22.79
CA SER A 115 -3.82 -10.71 22.65
C SER A 115 -4.98 -9.77 22.99
N THR A 116 -4.73 -8.48 23.22
CA THR A 116 -5.75 -7.44 23.44
C THR A 116 -5.78 -6.49 22.24
N VAL A 117 -6.97 -6.12 21.78
CA VAL A 117 -7.14 -5.15 20.69
C VAL A 117 -6.63 -3.78 21.13
N ASP A 118 -5.69 -3.21 20.37
CA ASP A 118 -5.18 -1.85 20.58
C ASP A 118 -6.11 -0.83 19.88
N PRO A 119 -6.85 0.01 20.62
CA PRO A 119 -7.79 0.97 20.03
C PRO A 119 -7.10 2.12 19.28
N SER A 120 -5.78 2.23 19.36
CA SER A 120 -4.97 3.30 18.74
C SER A 120 -4.15 2.82 17.56
N THR A 121 -4.25 1.55 17.19
CA THR A 121 -3.44 0.93 16.13
C THR A 121 -4.31 0.03 15.25
N LYS A 122 -4.11 0.12 13.93
CA LYS A 122 -4.76 -0.76 12.94
C LYS A 122 -3.73 -1.38 12.02
N ASN A 123 -4.00 -2.62 11.63
CA ASN A 123 -3.33 -3.27 10.51
C ASN A 123 -4.06 -2.90 9.22
N VAL A 124 -3.31 -2.47 8.22
CA VAL A 124 -3.86 -2.17 6.90
C VAL A 124 -3.07 -2.92 5.84
N MET A 125 -3.72 -3.86 5.17
CA MET A 125 -3.15 -4.58 4.05
C MET A 125 -3.66 -3.97 2.74
N VAL A 126 -2.76 -3.38 1.96
CA VAL A 126 -3.06 -2.84 0.63
C VAL A 126 -2.57 -3.83 -0.40
N THR A 127 -3.47 -4.29 -1.26
CA THR A 127 -3.19 -5.26 -2.32
C THR A 127 -3.67 -4.72 -3.66
N VAL A 128 -2.80 -4.84 -4.67
CA VAL A 128 -3.12 -4.61 -6.08
C VAL A 128 -2.75 -5.86 -6.86
N SER A 129 -3.70 -6.48 -7.52
CA SER A 129 -3.50 -7.71 -8.30
C SER A 129 -3.90 -7.53 -9.77
N TRP A 130 -3.31 -8.33 -10.64
CA TRP A 130 -3.62 -8.40 -12.06
C TRP A 130 -3.54 -9.85 -12.54
N SER A 131 -4.20 -10.15 -13.66
CA SER A 131 -4.26 -11.49 -14.27
C SER A 131 -3.41 -11.62 -15.54
N THR A 132 -3.15 -10.52 -16.25
CA THR A 132 -2.43 -10.49 -17.53
C THR A 132 -1.16 -9.65 -17.44
N PRO A 133 -0.04 -10.04 -18.09
CA PRO A 133 0.14 -11.25 -18.90
C PRO A 133 0.30 -12.56 -18.08
N LEU A 134 0.61 -12.44 -16.79
CA LEU A 134 0.67 -13.54 -15.82
C LEU A 134 0.07 -13.02 -14.52
N ALA A 135 -0.72 -13.85 -13.85
CA ALA A 135 -1.35 -13.47 -12.61
C ALA A 135 -0.30 -13.19 -11.53
N ASN A 136 -0.35 -11.99 -10.95
CA ASN A 136 0.56 -11.56 -9.90
C ASN A 136 -0.07 -10.43 -9.06
N SER A 137 0.59 -10.06 -7.97
CA SER A 137 0.12 -9.00 -7.08
C SER A 137 1.27 -8.26 -6.40
N VAL A 138 0.99 -7.02 -6.00
CA VAL A 138 1.81 -6.23 -5.10
C VAL A 138 1.00 -6.01 -3.83
N THR A 139 1.55 -6.44 -2.69
CA THR A 139 0.90 -6.31 -1.38
C THR A 139 1.85 -5.68 -0.38
N SER A 140 1.30 -4.87 0.52
CA SER A 140 2.03 -4.35 1.67
C SER A 140 1.11 -4.23 2.88
N THR A 141 1.67 -4.58 4.04
CA THR A 141 1.00 -4.42 5.32
C THR A 141 1.60 -3.23 6.05
N LEU A 142 0.74 -2.27 6.37
CA LEU A 142 1.04 -1.06 7.12
C LEU A 142 0.46 -1.21 8.53
N VAL A 143 1.25 -0.87 9.54
CA VAL A 143 0.74 -0.68 10.89
C VAL A 143 0.55 0.82 11.07
N LEU A 144 -0.70 1.27 11.15
CA LEU A 144 -1.03 2.69 11.23
C LEU A 144 -1.54 3.00 12.63
N THR A 145 -1.00 4.06 13.21
CA THR A 145 -1.45 4.65 14.47
C THR A 145 -2.15 5.98 14.22
N ARG A 146 -2.81 6.51 15.26
CA ARG A 146 -3.44 7.84 15.23
C ARG A 146 -2.45 8.92 14.77
N TYR A 147 -2.97 9.90 14.04
CA TYR A 147 -2.21 11.05 13.54
C TYR A 147 -2.61 12.31 14.30
N LEU A 148 -1.66 12.96 14.99
CA LEU A 148 -1.85 14.21 15.75
C LEU A 148 -3.11 14.20 16.65
N ASP A 149 -3.91 15.27 16.64
CA ASP A 149 -5.08 15.55 17.50
C ASP A 149 -6.31 14.70 17.18
N ASN A 150 -6.13 13.55 16.53
CA ASN A 150 -7.20 12.63 16.20
C ASN A 150 -7.53 11.73 17.40
N LEU A 151 -7.94 12.39 18.49
CA LEU A 151 -8.24 11.80 19.78
C LEU A 151 -9.62 11.16 19.73
N VAL A 152 -9.69 9.88 20.08
CA VAL A 152 -10.97 9.13 20.20
C VAL A 152 -11.68 9.46 21.51
N TYR A 153 -10.95 10.00 22.48
CA TYR A 153 -11.45 10.28 23.82
C TYR A 153 -11.10 11.72 24.18
N THR A 154 -12.12 12.53 24.43
CA THR A 154 -11.99 13.92 24.88
C THR A 154 -12.88 14.11 26.11
N GLU A 155 -12.28 14.48 27.23
CA GLU A 155 -12.99 14.94 28.42
C GLU A 155 -12.80 16.45 28.48
N THR A 156 -13.82 17.17 28.01
CA THR A 156 -13.80 18.64 27.97
C THR A 156 -14.87 19.25 28.83
N THR A 157 -15.80 18.42 29.33
CA THR A 157 -16.89 18.88 30.20
C THR A 157 -16.61 18.58 31.66
N GLN A 158 -17.08 19.46 32.56
CA GLN A 158 -17.06 19.19 33.99
C GLN A 158 -17.67 17.81 34.32
N ALA A 159 -18.79 17.46 33.70
CA ALA A 159 -19.46 16.17 33.96
C ALA A 159 -18.61 14.95 33.58
N GLN A 160 -17.81 15.05 32.51
CA GLN A 160 -16.88 13.99 32.12
C GLN A 160 -15.72 13.88 33.11
N LEU A 161 -15.14 15.02 33.51
CA LEU A 161 -14.04 15.07 34.48
C LEU A 161 -14.50 14.66 35.89
N ASP A 162 -15.76 14.91 36.24
CA ASP A 162 -16.38 14.55 37.52
C ASP A 162 -16.65 13.04 37.65
N ALA A 163 -16.70 12.30 36.54
CA ALA A 163 -16.85 10.84 36.54
C ALA A 163 -15.57 10.10 36.99
N GLY A 164 -14.42 10.79 37.02
CA GLY A 164 -13.14 10.25 37.47
C GLY A 164 -12.92 10.32 38.99
N VAL A 165 -11.91 9.60 39.47
CA VAL A 165 -11.45 9.71 40.86
C VAL A 165 -10.47 10.88 40.98
N LYS A 166 -10.73 11.80 41.89
CA LYS A 166 -9.93 13.01 42.08
C LYS A 166 -9.08 12.89 43.35
N THR A 167 -7.77 12.94 43.20
CA THR A 167 -6.83 12.97 44.33
C THR A 167 -5.91 14.17 44.13
N GLY A 168 -5.91 15.10 45.09
CA GLY A 168 -5.05 16.29 45.00
C GLY A 168 -5.42 17.23 43.85
N THR A 169 -6.66 17.16 43.35
CA THR A 169 -7.19 17.94 42.22
C THR A 169 -8.67 18.22 42.42
N ALA A 170 -9.18 19.31 41.86
CA ALA A 170 -10.61 19.61 41.80
C ALA A 170 -11.00 19.95 40.37
N VAL A 171 -12.26 19.71 40.01
CA VAL A 171 -12.81 20.09 38.70
C VAL A 171 -13.57 21.40 38.89
N THR A 172 -13.29 22.38 38.05
CA THR A 172 -14.03 23.64 37.96
C THR A 172 -14.67 23.74 36.58
N ASN A 173 -15.54 24.73 36.41
CA ASN A 173 -16.28 24.93 35.17
C ASN A 173 -16.36 26.42 34.85
N THR A 174 -15.19 27.04 34.80
CA THR A 174 -15.08 28.46 34.46
C THR A 174 -15.07 28.63 32.94
N ALA A 175 -14.55 27.64 32.21
CA ALA A 175 -14.44 27.62 30.75
C ALA A 175 -14.83 26.25 30.14
N GLY A 176 -15.66 25.48 30.84
CA GLY A 176 -16.30 24.28 30.29
C GLY A 176 -15.91 22.97 30.98
N GLY A 177 -14.91 22.96 31.87
CA GLY A 177 -14.42 21.73 32.49
C GLY A 177 -12.91 21.79 32.63
N GLU A 178 -12.42 22.28 33.76
CA GLU A 178 -11.00 22.46 34.04
C GLU A 178 -10.59 21.66 35.26
N VAL A 179 -9.39 21.07 35.22
CA VAL A 179 -8.80 20.43 36.40
C VAL A 179 -7.82 21.40 37.04
N VAL A 180 -8.10 21.80 38.27
CA VAL A 180 -7.16 22.56 39.10
C VAL A 180 -6.42 21.63 40.05
N LEU A 181 -5.12 21.85 40.21
CA LEU A 181 -4.33 21.16 41.23
C LEU A 181 -4.81 21.61 42.62
N GLY A 182 -5.11 20.65 43.49
CA GLY A 182 -5.61 20.86 44.84
C GLY A 182 -4.75 20.12 45.84
N ALA A 183 -3.59 20.66 46.18
CA ALA A 183 -2.83 20.27 47.36
C ALA A 183 -2.92 21.41 48.39
N GLY A 184 -4.02 21.45 49.13
CA GLY A 184 -4.41 22.59 49.98
C GLY A 184 -5.67 23.21 49.41
N GLY A 185 -6.69 23.36 50.26
CA GLY A 185 -8.03 23.77 49.86
C GLY A 185 -8.03 25.06 49.05
N GLN A 186 -9.18 25.37 48.44
CA GLN A 186 -9.45 26.75 48.07
C GLN A 186 -9.08 27.62 49.29
N GLY A 187 -7.95 28.31 49.22
CA GLY A 187 -7.67 29.40 50.13
C GLY A 187 -8.72 30.42 49.78
N ASP A 188 -9.82 30.42 50.53
CA ASP A 188 -10.75 31.51 50.54
C ASP A 188 -9.98 32.70 51.13
N TRP A 189 -9.22 33.39 50.28
CA TRP A 189 -8.42 34.55 50.69
C TRP A 189 -9.34 35.68 51.20
N CYS A 190 -10.65 35.57 50.94
CA CYS A 190 -11.67 36.46 51.44
C CYS A 190 -12.24 36.00 52.80
N ASN A 191 -11.89 34.81 53.29
CA ASN A 191 -12.26 34.31 54.61
C ASN A 191 -11.16 33.38 55.17
N PRO A 192 -10.00 33.94 55.56
CA PRO A 192 -8.85 33.18 56.07
C PRO A 192 -9.13 32.44 57.39
#